data_AF-A0A7V6W6Y7-F1
#
_entry.id   AF-A0A7V6W6Y7-F1
#
_cell.length_a   1.000
_cell.length_b   1.000
_cell.length_c   1.000
_cell.angle_alpha   90.00
_cell.angle_beta   90.00
_cell.angle_gamma   90.00
#
_symmetry.space_group_name_H-M   'P 1'
#
loop_
_entity.id
_entity.type
_entity.pdbx_description
1 polymer ?
#
loop_
_entity_poly.entity_id
_entity_poly.type
_entity_poly.pdbx_seq_one_letter_code
_entity_poly.pdbx_strand_id
1 'polypeptide(L)'
;MPYLFMFMDPTWILVIIGIIITGAASLNIRHTYNKYSKILSRRGLTGAETANQILQAERLPVTIRPVPGNLTDNYDPRNKTLN
;
A
#
# COMPACT_ATOMS: atom_id res chain seq x y z
N MET A 1 16.03 -25.15 -28.30
CA MET A 1 15.16 -24.57 -27.25
C MET A 1 15.94 -24.45 -25.94
N PRO A 2 16.80 -23.43 -25.78
CA PRO A 2 17.74 -23.34 -24.65
C PRO A 2 17.12 -22.77 -23.36
N TYR A 3 15.85 -22.33 -23.39
CA TYR A 3 15.17 -21.71 -22.25
C TYR A 3 14.88 -22.67 -21.09
N LEU A 4 14.85 -23.99 -21.35
CA LEU A 4 14.62 -24.99 -20.29
C LEU A 4 15.80 -25.10 -19.32
N PHE A 5 17.03 -24.80 -19.75
CA PHE A 5 18.21 -24.85 -18.89
C PHE A 5 18.29 -23.69 -17.89
N MET A 6 17.68 -22.54 -18.20
CA MET A 6 17.61 -21.42 -17.23
C MET A 6 16.78 -21.78 -16.00
N PHE A 7 15.74 -22.63 -16.11
CA PHE A 7 14.89 -23.04 -14.97
C PHE A 7 15.53 -24.09 -14.05
N MET A 8 16.64 -24.71 -14.46
CA MET A 8 17.37 -25.72 -13.69
C MET A 8 18.65 -25.18 -13.05
N ASP A 9 18.81 -23.86 -12.98
CA ASP A 9 19.88 -23.25 -12.18
C ASP A 9 19.49 -23.30 -10.69
N PRO A 10 20.30 -23.89 -9.79
CA PRO A 10 20.02 -23.98 -8.36
C PRO A 10 19.68 -22.64 -7.70
N THR A 11 20.11 -21.51 -8.29
CA THR A 11 19.78 -20.16 -7.81
C THR A 11 18.28 -19.82 -7.86
N TRP A 12 17.46 -20.54 -8.63
CA TRP A 12 16.00 -20.37 -8.66
C TRP A 12 15.33 -20.56 -7.30
N ILE A 13 15.95 -21.31 -6.40
CA ILE A 13 15.42 -21.47 -5.03
C ILE A 13 15.33 -20.12 -4.30
N LEU A 14 16.24 -19.18 -4.58
CA LEU A 14 16.22 -17.84 -4.00
C LEU A 14 15.03 -17.03 -4.54
N VAL A 15 14.71 -17.19 -5.83
CA VAL A 15 13.54 -16.53 -6.46
C VAL A 15 12.24 -17.06 -5.84
N ILE A 16 12.13 -18.37 -5.66
CA ILE A 16 10.95 -19.00 -5.04
C ILE A 16 10.79 -18.52 -3.60
N ILE A 17 11.87 -18.49 -2.82
CA ILE A 17 11.85 -17.95 -1.45
C ILE A 17 11.41 -16.48 -1.45
N GLY A 18 11.93 -15.66 -2.36
CA GLY A 18 11.53 -14.26 -2.53
C GLY A 18 10.02 -14.12 -2.79
N ILE A 19 9.49 -14.89 -3.73
CA ILE A 19 8.06 -14.90 -4.05
C ILE A 19 7.21 -15.29 -2.83
N ILE A 20 7.62 -16.31 -2.08
CA ILE A 20 6.91 -16.74 -0.87
C ILE A 20 6.89 -15.63 0.18
N ILE A 21 8.02 -14.97 0.44
CA ILE A 21 8.11 -13.90 1.43
C ILE A 21 7.25 -12.70 1.01
N THR A 22 7.37 -12.24 -0.24
CA THR A 22 6.58 -11.10 -0.73
C THR A 22 5.09 -11.41 -0.78
N GLY A 23 4.73 -12.65 -1.15
CA GLY A 23 3.35 -13.13 -1.12
C GLY A 23 2.77 -13.14 0.29
N ALA A 24 3.50 -13.70 1.25
CA ALA A 24 3.08 -13.73 2.66
C ALA A 24 2.93 -12.32 3.25
N ALA A 25 3.86 -11.41 2.95
CA ALA A 25 3.76 -10.01 3.37
C ALA A 25 2.52 -9.33 2.77
N SER A 26 2.27 -9.53 1.47
CA SER A 26 1.10 -8.97 0.78
C SER A 26 -0.22 -9.48 1.38
N LEU A 27 -0.28 -10.77 1.73
CA LEU A 27 -1.45 -11.36 2.40
C LEU A 27 -1.66 -10.76 3.80
N ASN A 28 -0.59 -10.57 4.57
CA ASN A 28 -0.68 -9.98 5.90
C ASN A 28 -1.17 -8.52 5.85
N ILE A 29 -0.65 -7.72 4.91
CA ILE A 29 -1.10 -6.33 4.70
C ILE A 29 -2.59 -6.30 4.37
N ARG A 30 -3.03 -7.13 3.42
CA ARG A 30 -4.46 -7.22 3.04
C ARG A 30 -5.33 -7.65 4.21
N HIS A 31 -4.87 -8.61 5.00
CA HIS A 31 -5.60 -9.10 6.17
C HIS A 31 -5.75 -8.03 7.25
N THR A 32 -4.64 -7.39 7.60
CA THR A 32 -4.60 -6.28 8.56
C THR A 32 -5.50 -5.14 8.10
N TYR A 33 -5.36 -4.71 6.85
CA TYR A 33 -6.20 -3.67 6.27
C TYR A 33 -7.69 -4.03 6.39
N ASN A 34 -8.10 -5.22 5.96
CA ASN A 34 -9.50 -5.66 6.01
C ASN A 34 -10.06 -5.77 7.44
N LYS A 35 -9.21 -6.04 8.43
CA LYS A 35 -9.60 -6.09 9.83
C LYS A 35 -9.86 -4.68 10.37
N TYR A 36 -8.91 -3.77 10.15
CA TYR A 36 -8.97 -2.42 10.72
C TYR A 36 -9.84 -1.46 9.91
N SER A 37 -10.05 -1.68 8.60
CA SER A 37 -10.94 -0.86 7.77
C SER A 37 -12.41 -0.93 8.22
N LYS A 38 -12.81 -2.00 8.89
CA LYS A 38 -14.16 -2.20 9.43
C LYS A 38 -14.35 -1.61 10.83
N ILE A 39 -13.27 -1.20 11.49
CA ILE A 39 -13.33 -0.63 12.83
C ILE A 39 -13.45 0.88 12.69
N LEU A 40 -14.60 1.41 13.10
CA LEU A 40 -14.82 2.85 13.17
C LEU A 40 -13.84 3.47 14.18
N SER A 41 -13.26 4.62 13.80
CA SER A 41 -12.46 5.42 14.73
C SER A 41 -13.31 5.83 15.93
N ARG A 42 -12.74 5.79 17.15
CA ARG A 42 -13.41 6.27 18.37
C ARG A 42 -13.85 7.73 18.29
N ARG A 43 -13.24 8.51 17.40
CA ARG A 43 -13.61 9.90 17.12
C ARG A 43 -14.68 10.06 16.03
N GLY A 44 -15.18 8.96 15.44
CA GLY A 44 -16.15 8.97 14.35
C GLY A 44 -15.60 9.49 13.02
N LEU A 45 -14.30 9.78 12.95
CA LEU A 45 -13.64 10.33 11.77
C LEU A 45 -13.27 9.23 10.77
N THR A 46 -13.47 9.51 9.49
CA THR A 46 -12.96 8.74 8.36
C THR A 46 -11.45 8.95 8.19
N GLY A 47 -10.79 8.07 7.43
CA GLY A 47 -9.37 8.21 7.10
C GLY A 47 -9.05 9.53 6.40
N ALA A 48 -9.92 9.99 5.50
CA ALA A 48 -9.77 11.27 4.80
C ALA A 48 -9.88 12.48 5.75
N GLU A 49 -10.81 12.45 6.70
CA GLU A 49 -10.94 13.51 7.71
C GLU A 49 -9.74 13.55 8.66
N THR A 50 -9.24 12.37 9.05
CA THR A 50 -8.03 12.26 9.88
C THR A 50 -6.80 12.82 9.14
N ALA A 51 -6.64 12.48 7.86
CA ALA A 51 -5.54 12.99 7.05
C ALA A 51 -5.63 14.52 6.86
N ASN A 52 -6.84 15.06 6.63
CA ASN A 52 -7.05 16.52 6.58
C ASN A 52 -6.69 17.21 7.91
N GLN A 53 -7.05 16.63 9.06
CA GLN A 53 -6.66 17.18 10.37
C GLN A 53 -5.14 17.22 10.55
N ILE A 54 -4.43 16.16 10.15
CA ILE A 54 -2.96 16.10 10.26
C ILE A 54 -2.32 17.15 9.36
N LEU A 55 -2.77 17.30 8.10
CA LEU A 55 -2.23 18.31 7.19
C LEU A 55 -2.46 19.74 7.67
N GLN A 56 -3.63 20.02 8.25
CA GLN A 56 -3.94 21.32 8.85
C GLN A 56 -3.08 21.60 10.09
N ALA A 57 -2.82 20.58 10.92
CA ALA A 57 -1.95 20.70 12.09
C ALA A 57 -0.49 20.98 11.71
N GLU A 58 0.02 20.30 10.68
CA GLU A 58 1.42 20.40 10.21
C GLU A 58 1.63 21.54 9.18
N ARG A 59 0.59 22.31 8.83
CA ARG A 59 0.62 23.37 7.81
C ARG A 59 1.19 22.91 6.46
N LEU A 60 0.95 21.65 6.10
CA LEU A 60 1.44 21.07 4.85
C LEU A 60 0.53 21.50 3.68
N PRO A 61 1.06 22.16 2.64
CA PRO A 61 0.28 22.62 1.48
C PRO A 61 0.06 21.47 0.49
N VAL A 62 -0.52 20.36 0.97
CA VAL A 62 -0.82 19.16 0.18
C VAL A 62 -2.34 19.06 0.04
N THR A 63 -2.82 18.93 -1.19
CA THR A 63 -4.26 18.74 -1.44
C THR A 63 -4.57 17.24 -1.49
N ILE A 64 -5.43 16.76 -0.60
CA ILE A 64 -5.92 15.37 -0.62
C ILE A 64 -7.17 15.31 -1.49
N ARG A 65 -7.19 14.39 -2.45
CA ARG A 65 -8.39 14.04 -3.21
C ARG A 65 -8.80 12.62 -2.81
N PRO A 66 -10.04 12.40 -2.35
CA PRO A 66 -10.51 11.05 -2.08
C PRO A 66 -10.65 10.29 -3.40
N VAL A 67 -9.78 9.31 -3.64
CA VAL A 67 -9.91 8.39 -4.78
C VAL A 67 -10.66 7.13 -4.34
N PRO A 68 -11.68 6.68 -5.10
CA PRO A 68 -12.34 5.41 -4.83
C PRO A 68 -11.35 4.26 -5.07
N GLY A 69 -11.07 3.47 -4.03
CA GLY A 69 -10.12 2.38 -4.11
C GLY A 69 -9.62 1.92 -2.74
N ASN A 70 -8.79 0.88 -2.74
CA ASN A 70 -8.17 0.33 -1.54
C ASN A 70 -6.66 0.29 -1.79
N LEU A 71 -5.86 1.03 -1.02
CA LEU A 71 -4.40 1.15 -1.21
C LEU A 71 -4.02 1.71 -2.60
N THR A 72 -4.75 2.74 -3.06
CA THR A 72 -4.54 3.38 -4.37
C THR A 72 -3.97 4.78 -4.26
N ASP A 73 -3.23 5.06 -3.18
CA ASP A 73 -2.62 6.35 -2.90
C ASP A 73 -1.41 6.61 -3.82
N ASN A 74 -1.57 7.56 -4.74
CA ASN A 74 -0.50 8.02 -5.62
C ASN A 74 -0.22 9.51 -5.36
N TYR A 75 0.94 9.78 -4.76
CA TYR A 75 1.41 11.14 -4.52
C TYR A 75 2.08 11.72 -5.78
N ASP A 76 1.57 12.84 -6.28
CA ASP A 76 2.21 13.63 -7.33
C ASP A 76 3.02 14.78 -6.69
N PRO A 77 4.38 14.71 -6.71
CA PRO A 77 5.23 15.74 -6.14
C PRO A 77 5.21 17.07 -6.90
N ARG A 78 4.78 17.08 -8.17
CA ARG A 78 4.74 18.30 -9.00
C ARG A 78 3.60 19.22 -8.58
N ASN A 79 2.47 18.61 -8.25
CA ASN A 79 1.25 19.32 -7.85
C ASN A 79 0.98 19.20 -6.34
N LYS A 80 1.88 18.56 -5.58
CA LYS A 80 1.72 18.21 -4.16
C LYS A 80 0.32 17.67 -3.87
N THR A 81 -0.16 16.80 -4.75
CA THR A 81 -1.52 16.26 -4.69
C THR A 81 -1.42 14.78 -4.37
N LEU A 82 -2.15 14.35 -3.35
CA LEU A 82 -2.31 12.94 -3.02
C LEU A 82 -3.67 12.51 -3.56
N ASN A 83 -3.65 11.69 -4.61
CA ASN A 83 -4.83 11.07 -5.20
C ASN A 83 -4.98 9.69 -4.55
#